data_AF-A0A6C2U2W6-F1
#
_entry.id   AF-A0A6C2U2W6-F1
#
_cell.length_a   1.000
_cell.length_b   1.000
_cell.length_c   1.000
_cell.angle_alpha   90.00
_cell.angle_beta   90.00
_cell.angle_gamma   90.00
#
_symmetry.space_group_name_H-M   'P 1'
#
loop_
_entity.id
_entity.type
_entity.pdbx_description
1 polymer ?
#
loop_
_entity_poly.entity_id
_entity_poly.type
_entity_poly.pdbx_seq_one_letter_code
_entity_poly.pdbx_strand_id
1 'polypeptide(L)'
;MLALLISVAFSVTCIIACITTNVSTGGTIAAGIAGFFAPHFIIGYFVRKRTEAVKKELEELVLDGQKRINRKVQQFQSKPGGNIKLIQRQIESDQKEISKKSLEFIDRFETFKKWNLLMDRQIATMRLQFLYQLKEFDEVDKLIASGGLFTGPLMMEPMQVAMKMARQFKNEDSEGVEKTFNRRLKWFRGSRATLLYGVMTWVYMKEGKTEEARQLLNKAMESTGNEAFARNWEQLSNHNVKKFSNAGLGEEWFALYLENPPMPKQQRMRGNAQGRRF
;
A
#
# COMPACT_ATOMS: atom_id res chain seq x y z
N MET A 1 -5.37 15.17 -18.50
CA MET A 1 -6.17 15.32 -19.73
C MET A 1 -5.79 16.55 -20.54
N LEU A 2 -5.67 17.72 -19.92
CA LEU A 2 -5.31 18.97 -20.62
C LEU A 2 -4.00 18.89 -21.40
N ALA A 3 -2.96 18.24 -20.84
CA ALA A 3 -1.69 18.08 -21.54
C ALA A 3 -1.83 17.33 -22.88
N LEU A 4 -2.67 16.28 -22.91
CA LEU A 4 -2.93 15.50 -24.13
C LEU A 4 -3.73 16.33 -25.14
N LEU A 5 -4.76 17.06 -24.69
CA LEU A 5 -5.55 17.94 -25.56
C LEU A 5 -4.70 19.04 -26.19
N ILE A 6 -3.81 19.66 -25.41
CA ILE A 6 -2.88 20.69 -25.91
C ILE A 6 -1.93 20.07 -26.95
N SER A 7 -1.36 18.90 -26.69
CA SER A 7 -0.51 18.19 -27.65
C SER A 7 -1.21 17.86 -28.96
N VAL A 8 -2.48 17.42 -28.91
CA VAL A 8 -3.27 17.16 -30.12
C VAL A 8 -3.52 18.46 -30.89
N ALA A 9 -3.91 19.54 -30.21
CA ALA A 9 -4.16 20.84 -30.86
C ALA A 9 -2.91 21.40 -31.55
N PHE A 10 -1.75 21.31 -30.90
CA PHE A 10 -0.46 21.70 -31.51
C PHE A 10 -0.12 20.84 -32.73
N SER A 11 -0.28 19.52 -32.63
CA SER A 11 -0.05 18.59 -33.75
C SER A 11 -0.92 18.94 -34.97
N VAL A 12 -2.22 19.16 -34.76
CA VAL A 12 -3.16 19.55 -35.82
C VAL A 12 -2.76 20.90 -36.44
N THR A 13 -2.37 21.88 -35.62
CA THR A 13 -1.94 23.19 -36.10
C THR A 13 -0.67 23.09 -36.96
N CYS A 14 0.30 22.28 -36.55
CA CYS A 14 1.51 22.02 -37.33
C CYS A 14 1.19 21.34 -38.67
N ILE A 15 0.29 20.35 -38.69
CA ILE A 15 -0.14 19.68 -39.92
C ILE A 15 -0.82 20.66 -40.87
N ILE A 16 -1.77 21.47 -40.38
CA ILE A 16 -2.48 22.47 -41.18
C ILE A 16 -1.48 23.48 -41.77
N ALA A 17 -0.57 24.01 -40.94
CA ALA A 17 0.46 24.95 -41.40
C ALA A 17 1.31 24.34 -42.52
N CYS A 18 1.81 23.12 -42.34
CA CYS A 18 2.62 22.43 -43.36
C CYS A 18 1.87 22.22 -44.68
N ILE A 19 0.58 21.84 -44.63
CA ILE A 19 -0.28 21.72 -45.81
C ILE A 19 -0.43 23.07 -46.50
N THR A 20 -0.73 24.15 -45.76
CA THR A 20 -0.90 25.49 -46.36
C THR A 20 0.38 26.04 -46.99
N THR A 21 1.56 25.59 -46.53
CA THR A 21 2.86 26.00 -47.07
C THR A 21 3.44 25.03 -48.11
N ASN A 22 2.67 24.03 -48.57
CA ASN A 22 3.10 23.00 -49.53
C ASN A 22 4.39 22.24 -49.11
N VAL A 23 4.55 21.98 -47.82
CA VAL A 23 5.64 21.13 -47.32
C VAL A 23 5.40 19.70 -47.80
N SER A 24 6.48 18.96 -48.07
CA SER A 24 6.40 17.57 -48.51
C SER A 24 5.59 16.69 -47.54
N THR A 25 5.02 15.60 -48.04
CA THR A 25 4.24 14.65 -47.23
C THR A 25 5.04 14.15 -46.03
N GLY A 26 6.31 13.80 -46.23
CA GLY A 26 7.21 13.38 -45.16
C GLY A 26 7.47 14.48 -44.12
N GLY A 27 7.67 15.72 -44.57
CA GLY A 27 7.86 16.86 -43.67
C GLY A 27 6.60 17.17 -42.85
N THR A 28 5.42 17.06 -43.45
CA THR A 28 4.13 17.26 -42.77
C THR A 28 3.89 16.20 -41.68
N ILE A 29 4.18 14.93 -41.97
CA ILE A 29 4.09 13.84 -40.98
C ILE A 29 5.07 14.10 -39.83
N ALA A 30 6.32 14.43 -40.13
CA ALA A 30 7.33 14.72 -39.12
C ALA A 30 6.94 15.92 -38.24
N ALA A 31 6.41 16.99 -38.82
CA ALA A 31 5.92 18.17 -38.11
C ALA A 31 4.70 17.84 -37.22
N GLY A 32 3.78 16.99 -37.68
CA GLY A 32 2.66 16.52 -36.86
C GLY A 32 3.11 15.72 -35.63
N ILE A 33 4.07 14.80 -35.81
CA ILE A 33 4.65 14.02 -34.71
C ILE A 33 5.39 14.95 -33.72
N ALA A 34 6.26 15.83 -34.23
CA ALA A 34 6.99 16.79 -33.40
C ALA A 34 6.05 17.74 -32.65
N GLY A 35 5.01 18.24 -33.34
CA GLY A 35 3.98 19.10 -32.76
C GLY A 35 3.16 18.43 -31.66
N PHE A 36 3.01 17.10 -31.70
CA PHE A 36 2.41 16.36 -30.58
C PHE A 36 3.38 16.21 -29.40
N PHE A 37 4.57 15.67 -29.66
CA PHE A 37 5.49 15.25 -28.60
C PHE A 37 6.20 16.42 -27.90
N ALA A 38 6.59 17.47 -28.63
CA ALA A 38 7.29 18.61 -28.04
C ALA A 38 6.51 19.26 -26.88
N PRO A 39 5.25 19.73 -27.06
CA PRO A 39 4.46 20.26 -25.95
C PRO A 39 4.12 19.19 -24.91
N HIS A 40 3.95 17.92 -25.32
CA HIS A 40 3.66 16.83 -24.38
C HIS A 40 4.78 16.66 -23.35
N PHE A 41 6.03 16.59 -23.81
CA PHE A 41 7.19 16.44 -22.95
C PHE A 41 7.44 17.69 -22.11
N ILE A 42 7.27 18.88 -22.68
CA ILE A 42 7.44 20.14 -21.94
C ILE A 42 6.43 20.23 -20.79
N ILE A 43 5.13 20.08 -21.09
CA ILE A 43 4.08 20.13 -20.06
C ILE A 43 4.28 18.99 -19.05
N GLY A 44 4.56 17.78 -19.54
CA GLY A 44 4.81 16.60 -18.72
C GLY A 44 5.96 16.82 -17.73
N TYR A 45 7.07 17.40 -18.18
CA TYR A 45 8.22 17.73 -17.35
C TYR A 45 7.87 18.72 -16.24
N PHE A 46 7.17 19.82 -16.55
CA PHE A 46 6.76 20.80 -15.55
C PHE A 46 5.76 20.24 -14.53
N VAL A 47 4.75 19.51 -15.00
CA VAL A 47 3.75 18.87 -14.13
C VAL A 47 4.42 17.84 -13.21
N ARG A 48 5.32 17.03 -13.76
CA ARG A 48 6.09 16.04 -13.00
C ARG A 48 6.93 16.70 -11.92
N LYS A 49 7.72 17.72 -12.26
CA LYS A 49 8.58 18.45 -11.31
C LYS A 49 7.77 19.05 -10.16
N ARG A 50 6.61 19.66 -10.46
CA ARG A 50 5.72 20.22 -9.43
C ARG A 50 5.07 19.14 -8.57
N THR A 51 4.64 18.04 -9.19
CA THR A 51 4.05 16.90 -8.46
C THR A 51 5.10 16.27 -7.53
N GLU A 52 6.33 16.08 -7.99
CA GLU A 52 7.45 15.55 -7.21
C GLU A 52 7.77 16.45 -6.01
N ALA A 53 7.72 17.78 -6.16
CA ALA A 53 7.89 18.71 -5.04
C ALA A 53 6.82 18.49 -3.95
N VAL A 54 5.54 18.40 -4.34
CA VAL A 54 4.44 18.16 -3.39
C VAL A 54 4.53 16.76 -2.76
N LYS A 55 4.97 15.74 -3.52
CA LYS A 55 5.25 14.39 -2.97
C LYS A 55 6.34 14.44 -1.92
N LYS A 56 7.43 15.15 -2.19
CA LYS A 56 8.54 15.29 -1.24
C LYS A 56 8.09 15.97 0.06
N GLU A 57 7.26 17.00 -0.02
CA GLU A 57 6.69 17.63 1.16
C GLU A 57 5.81 16.68 1.99
N LEU A 58 5.00 15.83 1.33
CA LEU A 58 4.23 14.78 2.02
C LEU A 58 5.15 13.73 2.67
N GLU A 59 6.19 13.29 1.97
CA GLU A 59 7.19 12.37 2.49
C GLU A 59 7.91 12.95 3.70
N GLU A 60 8.32 14.22 3.65
CA GLU A 60 8.94 14.94 4.77
C GLU A 60 8.00 15.01 5.98
N LEU A 61 6.70 15.31 5.78
CA LEU A 61 5.70 15.31 6.84
C LEU A 61 5.62 13.94 7.54
N VAL A 62 5.57 12.86 6.76
CA VAL A 62 5.52 11.48 7.29
C VAL A 62 6.84 11.13 7.99
N LEU A 63 7.98 11.45 7.40
CA LEU A 63 9.31 11.18 7.95
C LEU A 63 9.52 11.90 9.28
N ASP A 64 9.11 13.16 9.40
CA ASP A 64 9.20 13.90 10.65
C ASP A 64 8.28 13.33 11.73
N GLY A 65 7.11 12.84 11.33
CA GLY A 65 6.25 12.01 12.17
C GLY A 65 6.93 10.74 12.67
N GLN A 66 7.53 9.97 11.76
CA GLN A 66 8.25 8.74 12.08
C GLN A 66 9.46 9.01 12.99
N LYS A 67 10.22 10.11 12.78
CA LYS A 67 11.31 10.52 13.68
C LYS A 67 10.82 10.76 15.10
N ARG A 68 9.65 11.38 15.29
CA ARG A 68 9.06 11.58 16.63
C ARG A 68 8.72 10.24 17.30
N ILE A 69 8.08 9.33 16.56
CA ILE A 69 7.78 7.99 17.04
C ILE A 69 9.07 7.24 17.42
N ASN A 70 10.07 7.25 16.52
CA ASN A 70 11.34 6.57 16.75
C ASN A 70 12.09 7.12 17.97
N ARG A 71 12.06 8.44 18.21
CA ARG A 71 12.61 9.04 19.43
C ARG A 71 11.89 8.52 20.68
N LYS A 72 10.55 8.42 20.66
CA LYS A 72 9.78 7.86 21.80
C LYS A 72 10.12 6.38 22.03
N VAL A 73 10.27 5.59 20.96
CA VAL A 73 10.68 4.18 21.04
C VAL A 73 12.09 4.03 21.64
N GLN A 74 13.05 4.84 21.20
CA GLN A 74 14.42 4.83 21.74
C GLN A 74 14.49 5.27 23.20
N GLN A 75 13.71 6.30 23.58
CA GLN A 75 13.58 6.72 24.98
C GLN A 75 13.01 5.61 25.87
N PHE A 76 12.08 4.81 25.33
CA PHE A 76 11.53 3.67 26.05
C PHE A 76 12.56 2.55 26.22
N GLN A 77 13.26 2.17 25.15
CA GLN A 77 14.30 1.14 25.21
C GLN A 77 15.42 1.50 26.19
N SER A 78 15.77 2.79 26.30
CA SER A 78 16.78 3.27 27.25
C SER A 78 16.30 3.40 28.70
N LYS A 79 14.98 3.44 28.95
CA LYS A 79 14.37 3.52 30.30
C LYS A 79 13.27 2.45 30.50
N PRO A 80 13.65 1.17 30.67
CA PRO A 80 12.71 0.03 30.71
C PRO A 80 11.75 -0.01 31.92
N GLY A 81 11.79 0.96 32.82
CA GLY A 81 10.86 1.09 33.97
C GLY A 81 9.55 1.85 33.68
N GLY A 82 9.35 2.37 32.46
CA GLY A 82 8.18 3.16 32.10
C GLY A 82 6.89 2.35 31.88
N ASN A 83 5.73 3.02 31.97
CA ASN A 83 4.43 2.41 31.69
C ASN A 83 4.26 2.12 30.17
N ILE A 84 4.43 0.85 29.79
CA ILE A 84 4.37 0.36 28.41
C ILE A 84 3.07 0.77 27.71
N LYS A 85 1.93 0.68 28.40
CA LYS A 85 0.61 1.00 27.83
C LYS A 85 0.49 2.49 27.51
N LEU A 86 1.07 3.36 28.35
CA LEU A 86 1.05 4.81 28.08
C LEU A 86 1.88 5.16 26.86
N ILE A 87 3.07 4.57 26.72
CA ILE A 87 3.95 4.81 25.57
C ILE A 87 3.34 4.26 24.29
N GLN A 88 2.74 3.06 24.34
CA GLN A 88 2.01 2.51 23.20
C GLN A 88 0.87 3.43 22.75
N ARG A 89 0.05 3.93 23.69
CA ARG A 89 -1.02 4.90 23.37
C ARG A 89 -0.48 6.20 22.77
N GLN A 90 0.67 6.69 23.24
CA GLN A 90 1.30 7.88 22.68
C GLN A 90 1.79 7.64 21.25
N ILE A 91 2.37 6.46 20.97
CA ILE A 91 2.78 6.08 19.60
C ILE A 91 1.57 5.96 18.69
N GLU A 92 0.50 5.29 19.12
CA GLU A 92 -0.75 5.16 18.37
C GLU A 92 -1.39 6.53 18.10
N SER A 93 -1.36 7.44 19.09
CA SER A 93 -1.83 8.82 18.93
C SER A 93 -1.02 9.59 17.90
N ASP A 94 0.32 9.50 17.95
CA ASP A 94 1.19 10.15 16.96
C ASP A 94 0.95 9.59 15.55
N GLN A 95 0.82 8.27 15.41
CA GLN A 95 0.49 7.62 14.13
C GLN A 95 -0.84 8.11 13.57
N LYS A 96 -1.85 8.24 14.43
CA LYS A 96 -3.17 8.77 14.08
C LYS A 96 -3.09 10.22 13.62
N GLU A 97 -2.34 11.06 14.33
CA GLU A 97 -2.15 12.47 13.97
C GLU A 97 -1.44 12.60 12.61
N ILE A 98 -0.36 11.85 12.38
CA ILE A 98 0.36 11.83 11.10
C ILE A 98 -0.59 11.42 9.97
N SER A 99 -1.35 10.35 10.16
CA SER A 99 -2.27 9.84 9.13
C SER A 99 -3.35 10.87 8.77
N LYS A 100 -3.92 11.56 9.78
CA LYS A 100 -4.89 12.64 9.55
C LYS A 100 -4.29 13.81 8.78
N LYS A 101 -3.13 14.31 9.21
CA LYS A 101 -2.44 15.41 8.51
C LYS A 101 -2.06 15.04 7.09
N SER A 102 -1.64 13.80 6.86
CA SER A 102 -1.35 13.29 5.52
C SER A 102 -2.59 13.25 4.64
N LEU A 103 -3.75 12.85 5.18
CA LEU A 103 -5.03 12.87 4.44
C LEU A 103 -5.42 14.28 4.01
N GLU A 104 -5.34 15.25 4.92
CA GLU A 104 -5.58 16.66 4.61
C GLU A 104 -4.57 17.19 3.57
N PHE A 105 -3.31 16.80 3.69
CA PHE A 105 -2.26 17.22 2.76
C PHE A 105 -2.51 16.69 1.34
N ILE A 106 -3.07 15.50 1.20
CA ILE A 106 -3.32 14.87 -0.11
C ILE A 106 -4.22 15.74 -1.01
N ASP A 107 -5.07 16.60 -0.45
CA ASP A 107 -5.93 17.48 -1.23
C ASP A 107 -5.15 18.47 -2.11
N ARG A 108 -3.88 18.76 -1.79
CA ARG A 108 -3.00 19.56 -2.64
C ARG A 108 -2.77 18.90 -4.01
N PHE A 109 -2.85 17.57 -4.11
CA PHE A 109 -2.69 16.86 -5.37
C PHE A 109 -3.89 17.02 -6.32
N GLU A 110 -5.06 17.43 -5.82
CA GLU A 110 -6.28 17.63 -6.61
C GLU A 110 -6.04 18.57 -7.81
N THR A 111 -5.21 19.60 -7.60
CA THR A 111 -4.83 20.58 -8.64
C THR A 111 -4.15 19.95 -9.87
N PHE A 112 -3.55 18.76 -9.72
CA PHE A 112 -2.86 18.06 -10.79
C PHE A 112 -3.76 17.11 -11.60
N LYS A 113 -4.99 16.85 -11.17
CA LYS A 113 -5.93 15.93 -11.84
C LYS A 113 -6.20 16.30 -13.29
N LYS A 114 -6.40 17.59 -13.55
CA LYS A 114 -6.61 18.11 -14.91
C LYS A 114 -5.42 17.82 -15.85
N TRP A 115 -4.22 17.72 -15.31
CA TRP A 115 -3.00 17.47 -16.09
C TRP A 115 -2.72 15.99 -16.29
N ASN A 116 -2.84 15.16 -15.24
CA ASN A 116 -2.51 13.74 -15.26
C ASN A 116 -3.75 12.85 -15.04
N LEU A 117 -4.07 12.02 -16.05
CA LEU A 117 -5.23 11.12 -16.04
C LEU A 117 -5.21 10.10 -14.89
N LEU A 118 -4.02 9.70 -14.42
CA LEU A 118 -3.88 8.73 -13.33
C LEU A 118 -3.78 9.39 -11.96
N MET A 119 -3.83 10.73 -11.88
CA MET A 119 -3.68 11.45 -10.61
C MET A 119 -4.80 11.10 -9.63
N ASP A 120 -6.05 11.00 -10.11
CA ASP A 120 -7.19 10.54 -9.29
C ASP A 120 -6.91 9.20 -8.62
N ARG A 121 -6.34 8.26 -9.40
CA ARG A 121 -5.99 6.95 -8.86
C ARG A 121 -4.83 7.02 -7.88
N GLN A 122 -3.83 7.86 -8.13
CA GLN A 122 -2.71 8.07 -7.19
C GLN A 122 -3.23 8.65 -5.85
N ILE A 123 -4.10 9.65 -5.91
CA ILE A 123 -4.76 10.25 -4.74
C ILE A 123 -5.56 9.19 -3.98
N ALA A 124 -6.40 8.43 -4.67
CA ALA A 124 -7.15 7.34 -4.06
C ALA A 124 -6.24 6.28 -3.43
N THR A 125 -5.08 5.99 -4.04
CA THR A 125 -4.10 5.04 -3.48
C THR A 125 -3.50 5.54 -2.18
N MET A 126 -3.12 6.82 -2.12
CA MET A 126 -2.57 7.43 -0.90
C MET A 126 -3.65 7.49 0.20
N ARG A 127 -4.87 7.93 -0.14
CA ARG A 127 -6.00 7.95 0.80
C ARG A 127 -6.32 6.55 1.34
N LEU A 128 -6.32 5.53 0.47
CA LEU A 128 -6.54 4.13 0.87
C LEU A 128 -5.59 3.74 2.01
N GLN A 129 -4.29 4.00 1.87
CA GLN A 129 -3.30 3.60 2.87
C GLN A 129 -3.53 4.27 4.22
N PHE A 130 -3.75 5.60 4.24
CA PHE A 130 -3.94 6.32 5.49
C PHE A 130 -5.31 6.05 6.14
N LEU A 131 -6.39 5.96 5.36
CA LEU A 131 -7.71 5.59 5.88
C LEU A 131 -7.70 4.19 6.48
N TYR A 132 -6.99 3.26 5.84
CA TYR A 132 -6.83 1.91 6.37
C TYR A 132 -6.09 1.92 7.71
N GLN A 133 -4.97 2.66 7.81
CA GLN A 133 -4.22 2.82 9.06
C GLN A 133 -5.05 3.46 10.17
N LEU A 134 -5.92 4.40 9.83
CA LEU A 134 -6.88 5.01 10.76
C LEU A 134 -8.04 4.10 11.14
N LYS A 135 -8.20 2.96 10.47
CA LYS A 135 -9.31 2.02 10.59
C LYS A 135 -10.66 2.63 10.19
N GLU A 136 -10.65 3.66 9.33
CA GLU A 136 -11.86 4.26 8.74
C GLU A 136 -12.36 3.37 7.59
N PHE A 137 -12.77 2.16 7.95
CA PHE A 137 -13.01 1.08 7.00
C PHE A 137 -14.18 1.31 6.06
N ASP A 138 -15.21 2.02 6.50
CA ASP A 138 -16.35 2.36 5.64
C ASP A 138 -15.92 3.27 4.47
N GLU A 139 -15.00 4.20 4.73
CA GLU A 139 -14.43 5.06 3.70
C GLU A 139 -13.49 4.28 2.78
N VAL A 140 -12.69 3.37 3.34
CA VAL A 140 -11.87 2.43 2.56
C VAL A 140 -12.73 1.63 1.59
N ASP A 141 -13.84 1.08 2.05
CA ASP A 141 -14.70 0.23 1.24
C ASP A 141 -15.39 1.03 0.12
N LYS A 142 -15.88 2.24 0.42
CA LYS A 142 -16.39 3.19 -0.58
C LYS A 142 -15.32 3.52 -1.63
N LEU A 143 -14.09 3.79 -1.18
CA LEU A 143 -12.98 4.13 -2.05
C LEU A 143 -12.58 2.98 -2.97
N ILE A 144 -12.56 1.74 -2.46
CA ILE A 144 -12.31 0.53 -3.25
C ILE A 144 -13.45 0.27 -4.25
N ALA A 145 -14.71 0.47 -3.83
CA ALA A 145 -15.89 0.23 -4.65
C ALA A 145 -16.02 1.20 -5.84
N SER A 146 -15.43 2.40 -5.76
CA SER A 146 -15.40 3.38 -6.86
C SER A 146 -14.66 2.91 -8.14
N GLY A 147 -14.09 1.70 -8.14
CA GLY A 147 -13.08 1.16 -9.06
C GLY A 147 -13.46 0.99 -10.53
N GLY A 148 -13.56 2.09 -11.27
CA GLY A 148 -13.54 2.15 -12.73
C GLY A 148 -12.14 2.16 -13.34
N LEU A 149 -12.06 2.30 -14.66
CA LEU A 149 -10.77 2.32 -15.40
C LEU A 149 -9.86 3.49 -14.98
N PHE A 150 -10.45 4.62 -14.56
CA PHE A 150 -9.74 5.84 -14.13
C PHE A 150 -10.09 6.31 -12.72
N THR A 151 -10.91 5.53 -11.99
CA THR A 151 -11.35 5.84 -10.64
C THR A 151 -10.92 4.75 -9.65
N GLY A 152 -10.80 5.13 -8.39
CA GLY A 152 -10.36 4.24 -7.32
C GLY A 152 -8.84 3.99 -7.27
N PRO A 153 -8.37 3.34 -6.20
CA PRO A 153 -6.95 3.16 -5.93
C PRO A 153 -6.25 2.29 -7.00
N LEU A 154 -4.96 2.56 -7.20
CA LEU A 154 -4.05 1.66 -7.88
C LEU A 154 -3.76 0.50 -6.93
N MET A 155 -3.90 -0.72 -7.44
CA MET A 155 -3.64 -1.95 -6.69
C MET A 155 -2.41 -2.62 -7.30
N MET A 156 -1.29 -1.89 -7.25
CA MET A 156 -0.03 -2.29 -7.87
C MET A 156 0.93 -2.92 -6.86
N GLU A 157 0.76 -2.63 -5.57
CA GLU A 157 1.56 -3.21 -4.51
C GLU A 157 0.82 -4.32 -3.76
N PRO A 158 1.54 -5.36 -3.29
CA PRO A 158 0.95 -6.47 -2.55
C PRO A 158 0.10 -6.02 -1.35
N MET A 159 0.58 -5.02 -0.60
CA MET A 159 -0.12 -4.47 0.56
C MET A 159 -1.50 -3.90 0.21
N GLN A 160 -1.62 -3.15 -0.89
CA GLN A 160 -2.90 -2.56 -1.32
C GLN A 160 -3.91 -3.65 -1.69
N VAL A 161 -3.44 -4.70 -2.37
CA VAL A 161 -4.27 -5.86 -2.72
C VAL A 161 -4.68 -6.63 -1.48
N ALA A 162 -3.74 -6.85 -0.55
CA ALA A 162 -3.99 -7.54 0.70
C ALA A 162 -4.98 -6.77 1.60
N MET A 163 -4.88 -5.45 1.68
CA MET A 163 -5.86 -4.58 2.34
C MET A 163 -7.25 -4.78 1.74
N LYS A 164 -7.38 -4.76 0.41
CA LYS A 164 -8.66 -5.03 -0.25
C LYS A 164 -9.19 -6.43 0.08
N MET A 165 -8.35 -7.46 -0.01
CA MET A 165 -8.76 -8.83 0.31
C MET A 165 -9.20 -8.95 1.79
N ALA A 166 -8.49 -8.31 2.71
CA ALA A 166 -8.87 -8.27 4.12
C ALA A 166 -10.23 -7.59 4.32
N ARG A 167 -10.51 -6.49 3.60
CA ARG A 167 -11.83 -5.83 3.61
C ARG A 167 -12.93 -6.70 3.04
N GLN A 168 -12.72 -7.32 1.88
CA GLN A 168 -13.69 -8.24 1.28
C GLN A 168 -14.03 -9.38 2.24
N PHE A 169 -13.02 -9.97 2.89
CA PHE A 169 -13.24 -11.00 3.92
C PHE A 169 -14.05 -10.47 5.11
N LYS A 170 -13.73 -9.28 5.61
CA LYS A 170 -14.46 -8.64 6.72
C LYS A 170 -15.90 -8.26 6.37
N ASN A 171 -16.18 -8.07 5.09
CA ASN A 171 -17.51 -7.79 4.55
C ASN A 171 -18.22 -9.06 4.06
N GLU A 172 -17.74 -10.24 4.44
CA GLU A 172 -18.34 -11.55 4.10
C GLU A 172 -18.39 -11.84 2.58
N ASP A 173 -17.57 -11.15 1.79
CA ASP A 173 -17.41 -11.33 0.33
C ASP A 173 -16.30 -12.35 0.02
N SER A 174 -16.48 -13.59 0.48
CA SER A 174 -15.50 -14.67 0.30
C SER A 174 -15.17 -14.94 -1.17
N GLU A 175 -16.18 -14.93 -2.05
CA GLU A 175 -16.01 -15.11 -3.49
C GLU A 175 -15.16 -13.96 -4.09
N GLY A 176 -15.42 -12.72 -3.67
CA GLY A 176 -14.65 -11.57 -4.10
C GLY A 176 -13.21 -11.59 -3.62
N VAL A 177 -12.92 -12.14 -2.43
CA VAL A 177 -11.54 -12.38 -1.96
C VAL A 177 -10.81 -13.32 -2.91
N GLU A 178 -11.41 -14.47 -3.22
CA GLU A 178 -10.81 -15.48 -4.10
C GLU A 178 -10.60 -14.94 -5.51
N LYS A 179 -11.59 -14.21 -6.05
CA LYS A 179 -11.48 -13.54 -7.35
C LYS A 179 -10.35 -12.50 -7.37
N THR A 180 -10.22 -11.69 -6.31
CA THR A 180 -9.13 -10.72 -6.18
C THR A 180 -7.78 -11.44 -6.12
N PHE A 181 -7.66 -12.48 -5.30
CA PHE A 181 -6.47 -13.32 -5.18
C PHE A 181 -6.04 -13.88 -6.54
N ASN A 182 -6.90 -14.63 -7.21
CA ASN A 182 -6.60 -15.27 -8.50
C ASN A 182 -6.23 -14.24 -9.58
N ARG A 183 -6.95 -13.11 -9.64
CA ARG A 183 -6.67 -12.05 -10.63
C ARG A 183 -5.35 -11.34 -10.37
N ARG A 184 -4.97 -11.12 -9.11
CA ARG A 184 -3.82 -10.31 -8.72
C ARG A 184 -2.55 -11.11 -8.52
N LEU A 185 -2.66 -12.36 -8.06
CA LEU A 185 -1.51 -13.23 -7.80
C LEU A 185 -0.59 -13.36 -9.02
N LYS A 186 -1.14 -13.43 -10.23
CA LYS A 186 -0.33 -13.53 -11.48
C LYS A 186 0.65 -12.37 -11.70
N TRP A 187 0.44 -11.23 -11.05
CA TRP A 187 1.29 -10.05 -11.13
C TRP A 187 2.39 -10.01 -10.05
N PHE A 188 2.32 -10.90 -9.06
CA PHE A 188 3.27 -10.96 -7.95
C PHE A 188 4.00 -12.31 -7.98
N ARG A 189 5.33 -12.27 -7.88
CA ARG A 189 6.18 -13.46 -7.85
C ARG A 189 7.11 -13.40 -6.65
N GLY A 190 7.54 -14.56 -6.16
CA GLY A 190 8.45 -14.66 -5.01
C GLY A 190 7.86 -14.02 -3.75
N SER A 191 8.70 -13.33 -2.99
CA SER A 191 8.33 -12.66 -1.74
C SER A 191 7.17 -11.65 -1.88
N ARG A 192 6.97 -11.05 -3.07
CA ARG A 192 5.84 -10.12 -3.30
C ARG A 192 4.47 -10.81 -3.26
N ALA A 193 4.41 -12.13 -3.48
CA ALA A 193 3.16 -12.89 -3.39
C ALA A 193 2.83 -13.34 -1.96
N THR A 194 3.81 -13.28 -1.04
CA THR A 194 3.68 -13.79 0.33
C THR A 194 2.45 -13.25 1.04
N LEU A 195 2.24 -11.93 1.03
CA LEU A 195 1.12 -11.34 1.77
C LEU A 195 -0.25 -11.80 1.24
N LEU A 196 -0.39 -11.99 -0.08
CA LEU A 196 -1.63 -12.48 -0.70
C LEU A 196 -1.92 -13.93 -0.32
N TYR A 197 -0.89 -14.79 -0.34
CA TYR A 197 -1.02 -16.17 0.15
C TYR A 197 -1.38 -16.19 1.64
N GLY A 198 -0.77 -15.32 2.45
CA GLY A 198 -1.11 -15.15 3.86
C GLY A 198 -2.59 -14.81 4.09
N VAL A 199 -3.14 -13.83 3.36
CA VAL A 199 -4.56 -13.47 3.48
C VAL A 199 -5.47 -14.62 3.03
N MET A 200 -5.18 -15.25 1.89
CA MET A 200 -6.05 -16.29 1.34
C MET A 200 -6.07 -17.55 2.23
N THR A 201 -4.91 -17.98 2.72
CA THR A 201 -4.82 -19.10 3.68
C THR A 201 -5.52 -18.78 4.99
N TRP A 202 -5.44 -17.53 5.48
CA TRP A 202 -6.21 -17.10 6.64
C TRP A 202 -7.72 -17.19 6.42
N VAL A 203 -8.20 -16.74 5.26
CA VAL A 203 -9.63 -16.81 4.89
C VAL A 203 -10.12 -18.26 4.93
N TYR A 204 -9.42 -19.18 4.27
CA TYR A 204 -9.77 -20.60 4.31
C TYR A 204 -9.80 -21.18 5.73
N MET A 205 -8.82 -20.83 6.56
CA MET A 205 -8.81 -21.26 7.96
C MET A 205 -9.99 -20.72 8.77
N LYS A 206 -10.44 -19.50 8.50
CA LYS A 206 -11.62 -18.92 9.17
C LYS A 206 -12.95 -19.47 8.67
N GLU A 207 -12.98 -19.96 7.43
CA GLU A 207 -14.13 -20.63 6.85
C GLU A 207 -14.18 -22.15 7.16
N GLY A 208 -13.20 -22.68 7.90
CA GLY A 208 -13.11 -24.12 8.21
C GLY A 208 -12.58 -24.98 7.06
N LYS A 209 -12.19 -24.37 5.94
CA LYS A 209 -11.60 -24.98 4.73
C LYS A 209 -10.12 -25.34 4.96
N THR A 210 -9.89 -26.24 5.92
CA THR A 210 -8.53 -26.55 6.41
C THR A 210 -7.69 -27.26 5.34
N GLU A 211 -8.32 -28.11 4.54
CA GLU A 211 -7.61 -28.87 3.50
C GLU A 211 -7.20 -27.97 2.34
N GLU A 212 -8.07 -27.04 1.94
CA GLU A 212 -7.79 -26.02 0.95
C GLU A 212 -6.69 -25.06 1.42
N ALA A 213 -6.70 -24.69 2.71
CA ALA A 213 -5.61 -23.93 3.32
C ALA A 213 -4.28 -24.69 3.26
N ARG A 214 -4.28 -25.99 3.57
CA ARG A 214 -3.09 -26.85 3.51
C ARG A 214 -2.55 -26.99 2.09
N GLN A 215 -3.41 -27.21 1.09
CA GLN A 215 -3.01 -27.28 -0.31
C GLN A 215 -2.44 -25.95 -0.80
N LEU A 216 -3.08 -24.83 -0.43
CA LEU A 216 -2.60 -23.51 -0.80
C LEU A 216 -1.26 -23.17 -0.14
N LEU A 217 -1.05 -23.57 1.12
CA LEU A 217 0.23 -23.41 1.81
C LEU A 217 1.35 -24.19 1.10
N ASN A 218 1.05 -25.38 0.56
CA ASN A 218 2.04 -26.13 -0.22
C ASN A 218 2.55 -25.32 -1.42
N LYS A 219 1.63 -24.77 -2.20
CA LYS A 219 1.97 -23.89 -3.32
C LYS A 219 2.66 -22.59 -2.87
N ALA A 220 2.24 -22.02 -1.74
CA ALA A 220 2.82 -20.80 -1.21
C ALA A 220 4.28 -20.97 -0.79
N MET A 221 4.64 -22.11 -0.19
CA MET A 221 6.04 -22.44 0.15
C MET A 221 6.92 -22.46 -1.09
N GLU A 222 6.51 -23.21 -2.12
CA GLU A 222 7.24 -23.31 -3.38
C GLU A 222 7.37 -21.95 -4.09
N SER A 223 6.30 -21.16 -4.05
CA SER A 223 6.24 -19.88 -4.77
C SER A 223 7.00 -18.74 -4.09
N THR A 224 7.12 -18.77 -2.76
CA THR A 224 7.59 -17.63 -1.97
C THR A 224 8.83 -17.90 -1.14
N GLY A 225 9.11 -19.16 -0.81
CA GLY A 225 10.21 -19.55 0.08
C GLY A 225 10.05 -19.08 1.53
N ASN A 226 8.87 -18.63 1.96
CA ASN A 226 8.67 -18.11 3.32
C ASN A 226 8.44 -19.25 4.33
N GLU A 227 9.29 -19.30 5.36
CA GLU A 227 9.27 -20.33 6.40
C GLU A 227 7.98 -20.36 7.24
N ALA A 228 7.27 -19.22 7.37
CA ALA A 228 6.00 -19.18 8.08
C ALA A 228 4.95 -20.10 7.43
N PHE A 229 4.98 -20.22 6.10
CA PHE A 229 4.09 -21.15 5.40
C PHE A 229 4.46 -22.60 5.61
N ALA A 230 5.76 -22.93 5.68
CA ALA A 230 6.21 -24.27 6.01
C ALA A 230 5.79 -24.70 7.41
N ARG A 231 6.01 -23.81 8.38
CA ARG A 231 5.53 -24.04 9.75
C ARG A 231 4.02 -24.21 9.79
N ASN A 232 3.24 -23.35 9.13
CA ASN A 232 1.78 -23.45 9.13
C ASN A 232 1.30 -24.74 8.45
N TRP A 233 1.90 -25.11 7.31
CA TRP A 233 1.58 -26.36 6.61
C TRP A 233 1.80 -27.57 7.51
N GLU A 234 2.93 -27.63 8.22
CA GLU A 234 3.23 -28.71 9.17
C GLU A 234 2.22 -28.75 10.33
N GLN A 235 1.82 -27.60 10.88
CA GLN A 235 0.78 -27.57 11.91
C GLN A 235 -0.55 -28.13 11.40
N LEU A 236 -0.96 -27.76 10.17
CA LEU A 236 -2.22 -28.25 9.61
C LEU A 236 -2.17 -29.74 9.26
N SER A 237 -1.06 -30.22 8.71
CA SER A 237 -0.85 -31.66 8.43
C SER A 237 -0.90 -32.51 9.70
N ASN A 238 -0.51 -31.95 10.85
CA ASN A 238 -0.57 -32.61 12.16
C ASN A 238 -1.91 -32.36 12.91
N HIS A 239 -2.95 -31.90 12.21
CA HIS A 239 -4.26 -31.55 12.78
C HIS A 239 -4.22 -30.49 13.91
N ASN A 240 -3.13 -29.73 14.01
CA ASN A 240 -2.94 -28.67 15.00
C ASN A 240 -3.48 -27.32 14.51
N VAL A 241 -4.75 -27.30 14.11
CA VAL A 241 -5.44 -26.10 13.58
C VAL A 241 -5.32 -24.89 14.51
N LYS A 242 -5.34 -25.11 15.83
CA LYS A 242 -5.23 -24.06 16.86
C LYS A 242 -3.88 -23.33 16.85
N LYS A 243 -2.83 -23.91 16.25
CA LYS A 243 -1.48 -23.33 16.17
C LYS A 243 -1.22 -22.57 14.87
N PHE A 244 -2.17 -22.56 13.94
CA PHE A 244 -2.07 -21.77 12.72
C PHE A 244 -2.00 -20.28 13.04
N SER A 245 -0.97 -19.61 12.54
CA SER A 245 -0.78 -18.17 12.72
C SER A 245 0.11 -17.63 11.62
N ASN A 246 -0.25 -16.48 11.07
CA ASN A 246 0.58 -15.78 10.08
C ASN A 246 1.48 -14.73 10.73
N ALA A 247 1.63 -14.76 12.06
CA ALA A 247 2.52 -13.86 12.81
C ALA A 247 3.97 -13.86 12.29
N GLY A 248 4.43 -14.98 11.70
CA GLY A 248 5.76 -15.07 11.07
C GLY A 248 5.95 -14.18 9.84
N LEU A 249 4.87 -13.62 9.28
CA LEU A 249 4.91 -12.66 8.17
C LEU A 249 5.23 -11.23 8.65
N GLY A 250 5.27 -10.99 9.96
CA GLY A 250 5.75 -9.74 10.54
C GLY A 250 4.74 -8.57 10.51
N GLU A 251 5.27 -7.36 10.53
CA GLU A 251 4.47 -6.13 10.70
C GLU A 251 3.46 -5.89 9.58
N GLU A 252 3.80 -6.25 8.33
CA GLU A 252 2.89 -6.13 7.20
C GLU A 252 1.62 -6.95 7.38
N TRP A 253 1.72 -8.13 8.00
CA TRP A 253 0.56 -8.96 8.30
C TRP A 253 -0.33 -8.34 9.38
N PHE A 254 0.28 -7.82 10.45
CA PHE A 254 -0.46 -7.16 11.52
C PHE A 254 -1.10 -5.85 11.08
N ALA A 255 -0.48 -5.16 10.11
CA ALA A 255 -1.04 -3.95 9.50
C ALA A 255 -2.39 -4.21 8.79
N LEU A 256 -2.72 -5.47 8.45
CA LEU A 256 -4.01 -5.83 7.87
C LEU A 256 -5.13 -5.96 8.91
N TYR A 257 -4.82 -5.96 10.21
CA TYR A 257 -5.78 -6.14 11.30
C TYR A 257 -6.60 -7.45 11.24
N LEU A 258 -6.03 -8.48 10.59
CA LEU A 258 -6.61 -9.83 10.55
C LEU A 258 -6.24 -10.63 11.80
N GLU A 259 -5.04 -10.42 12.33
CA GLU A 259 -4.50 -11.05 13.53
C GLU A 259 -3.89 -9.98 14.45
N ASN A 260 -3.93 -10.20 15.77
CA ASN A 260 -3.35 -9.26 16.72
C ASN A 260 -1.84 -9.53 16.88
N PRO A 261 -1.00 -8.47 16.97
CA PRO A 261 0.42 -8.66 17.26
C PRO A 261 0.61 -9.29 18.64
N PRO A 262 1.68 -10.10 18.83
CA PRO A 262 1.98 -10.67 20.13
C PRO A 262 2.25 -9.56 21.14
N MET A 263 1.71 -9.70 22.36
CA MET A 263 1.96 -8.72 23.41
C MET A 263 3.46 -8.64 23.73
N PRO A 264 4.06 -7.44 23.78
CA PRO A 264 5.45 -7.29 24.17
C PRO A 264 5.65 -7.90 25.57
N LYS A 265 6.47 -8.96 25.67
CA LYS A 265 6.82 -9.53 26.98
C LYS A 265 7.69 -8.52 27.70
N GLN A 266 7.23 -8.03 28.85
CA GLN A 266 8.03 -7.16 29.70
C GLN A 266 9.28 -7.93 30.15
N GLN A 267 10.45 -7.52 29.65
CA GLN A 267 11.71 -8.10 30.09
C GLN A 267 11.93 -7.66 31.54
N ARG A 268 11.64 -8.57 32.49
CA ARG A 268 11.92 -8.33 33.91
C ARG A 268 13.43 -8.12 34.03
N MET A 269 13.87 -6.92 34.41
CA MET A 269 15.22 -6.71 34.91
C MET A 269 15.39 -7.64 36.12
N ARG A 270 16.18 -8.70 35.95
CA ARG A 270 16.63 -9.54 37.05
C ARG A 270 17.61 -8.66 37.83
N GLY A 271 17.13 -8.01 38.88
CA GLY A 271 17.99 -7.23 39.77
C GLY A 271 19.07 -8.17 40.32
N ASN A 272 20.33 -7.89 40.01
CA ASN A 272 21.44 -8.51 40.70
C ASN A 272 21.36 -8.05 42.16
N ALA A 273 20.80 -8.89 43.02
CA ALA A 273 20.96 -8.78 44.47
C ALA A 273 22.40 -9.20 44.83
N GLN A 274 23.38 -8.41 44.43
CA GLN A 274 24.74 -8.47 44.96
C GLN A 274 25.07 -7.11 45.54
N GLY A 275 25.23 -7.05 46.86
CA GLY A 275 25.84 -5.91 47.54
C GLY A 275 24.93 -5.16 48.51
N ARG A 276 24.46 -5.83 49.58
CA ARG A 276 24.23 -5.18 50.87
C ARG A 276 24.50 -6.17 52.01
N ARG A 277 25.78 -6.34 52.30
CA ARG A 277 26.29 -6.60 53.64
C ARG A 277 27.39 -5.56 53.85
N PHE A 278 27.13 -4.58 54.70
CA PHE A 278 27.94 -4.12 55.83
C PHE A 278 27.06 -3.16 56.61
#